data_AF-A0A7C5S2N9-F1
#
_entry.id   AF-A0A7C5S2N9-F1
#
_cell.length_a   1.000
_cell.length_b   1.000
_cell.length_c   1.000
_cell.angle_alpha   90.00
_cell.angle_beta   90.00
_cell.angle_gamma   90.00
#
_symmetry.space_group_name_H-M   'P 1'
#
loop_
_entity.id
_entity.type
_entity.pdbx_description
1 polymer ?
#
loop_
_entity_poly.entity_id
_entity_poly.type
_entity_poly.pdbx_seq_one_letter_code
_entity_poly.pdbx_strand_id
1 'polypeptide(L)'
;MEKRSKYTAFDPSSVKTYPLRSRPNKVDVSGFADCVALRAAEIRYSKEPWYRDGVSGEGADQSKGIAELARYIVECRREGKPVILFSGAHPIKNGQAPIIADLIRHGIVTLYATNGASTIHSFELALTGASSESVRDALPKGEFGMAFETGAYINFALKVGVERGMGYG
;
A
#
# COMPACT_ATOMS: atom_id res chain seq x y z
N MET A 1 12.45 -31.42 -25.85
CA MET A 1 13.10 -31.85 -24.58
C MET A 1 12.56 -30.97 -23.47
N GLU A 2 11.62 -31.49 -22.67
CA GLU A 2 11.23 -30.82 -21.42
C GLU A 2 12.43 -30.82 -20.48
N LYS A 3 12.97 -29.64 -20.16
CA LYS A 3 13.97 -29.50 -19.10
C LYS A 3 13.27 -29.77 -17.77
N ARG A 4 13.42 -30.99 -17.25
CA ARG A 4 12.99 -31.32 -15.88
C ARG A 4 13.82 -30.50 -14.89
N SER A 5 13.14 -29.73 -14.04
CA SER A 5 13.77 -29.01 -12.93
C SER A 5 14.48 -29.99 -12.00
N LYS A 6 15.61 -29.56 -11.40
CA LYS A 6 16.30 -30.30 -10.34
C LYS A 6 15.50 -30.39 -9.03
N TYR A 7 14.42 -29.62 -8.93
CA TYR A 7 13.54 -29.58 -7.77
C TYR A 7 12.21 -30.28 -8.10
N THR A 8 11.74 -31.13 -7.19
CA THR A 8 10.38 -31.66 -7.19
C THR A 8 9.38 -30.51 -7.10
N ALA A 9 8.23 -30.65 -7.76
CA ALA A 9 7.13 -29.71 -7.57
C ALA A 9 6.75 -29.62 -6.09
N PHE A 10 6.47 -28.42 -5.63
CA PHE A 10 6.01 -28.16 -4.27
C PHE A 10 4.65 -28.86 -4.02
N ASP A 11 4.50 -29.55 -2.89
CA ASP A 11 3.23 -30.14 -2.46
C ASP A 11 2.43 -29.13 -1.61
N PRO A 12 1.37 -28.51 -2.18
CA PRO A 12 0.58 -27.50 -1.47
C PRO A 12 -0.23 -28.07 -0.30
N SER A 13 -0.46 -29.39 -0.22
CA SER A 13 -1.18 -30.00 0.89
C SER A 13 -0.42 -29.92 2.22
N SER A 14 0.89 -29.70 2.15
CA SER A 14 1.76 -29.52 3.31
C SER A 14 1.73 -28.11 3.92
N VAL A 15 1.07 -27.15 3.26
CA VAL A 15 0.96 -25.76 3.74
C VAL A 15 0.11 -25.70 5.00
N LYS A 16 0.66 -25.08 6.04
CA LYS A 16 -0.08 -24.77 7.28
C LYS A 16 -0.35 -23.28 7.32
N THR A 17 -1.57 -22.94 7.73
CA THR A 17 -1.98 -21.55 7.96
C THR A 17 -2.30 -21.32 9.43
N TYR A 18 -2.37 -20.06 9.84
CA TYR A 18 -2.74 -19.66 11.20
C TYR A 18 -3.78 -18.52 11.18
N PRO A 19 -4.57 -18.35 12.25
CA PRO A 19 -5.50 -17.23 12.35
C PRO A 19 -4.77 -15.88 12.36
N LEU A 20 -5.15 -14.96 11.49
CA LEU A 20 -4.56 -13.61 11.36
C LEU A 20 -4.53 -12.87 12.70
N ARG A 21 -5.58 -13.00 13.52
CA ARG A 21 -5.67 -12.38 14.85
C ARG A 21 -4.55 -12.78 15.82
N SER A 22 -3.90 -13.93 15.58
CA SER A 22 -2.80 -14.42 16.41
C SER A 22 -1.43 -13.93 15.94
N ARG A 23 -1.37 -13.33 14.74
CA ARG A 23 -0.13 -12.83 14.13
C ARG A 23 0.26 -11.49 14.75
N PRO A 24 1.50 -11.33 15.24
CA PRO A 24 2.03 -10.01 15.60
C PRO A 24 2.07 -9.09 14.37
N ASN A 25 1.57 -7.87 14.53
CA ASN A 25 1.47 -6.85 13.49
C ASN A 25 2.31 -5.61 13.88
N LYS A 26 2.96 -4.97 12.91
CA LYS A 26 3.82 -3.81 13.15
C LYS A 26 3.09 -2.47 13.08
N VAL A 27 1.91 -2.45 12.46
CA VAL A 27 1.14 -1.23 12.25
C VAL A 27 -0.33 -1.50 12.56
N ASP A 28 -0.96 -0.54 13.22
CA ASP A 28 -2.39 -0.53 13.51
C ASP A 28 -3.00 0.85 13.20
N VAL A 29 -4.34 0.90 13.19
CA VAL A 29 -5.12 2.08 12.82
C VAL A 29 -4.94 3.28 13.76
N SER A 30 -4.42 3.09 14.98
CA SER A 30 -4.17 4.22 15.90
C SER A 30 -2.99 5.07 15.45
N GLY A 31 -2.05 4.49 14.68
CA GLY A 31 -0.90 5.19 14.09
C GLY A 31 -1.19 5.87 12.75
N PHE A 32 -2.46 5.92 12.34
CA PHE A 32 -2.82 6.49 11.04
C PHE A 32 -2.67 8.01 11.00
N ALA A 33 -2.33 8.52 9.82
CA ALA A 33 -2.23 9.94 9.57
C ALA A 33 -3.59 10.64 9.79
N ASP A 34 -3.61 11.64 10.66
CA ASP A 34 -4.76 12.53 10.85
C ASP A 34 -4.77 13.61 9.76
N CYS A 35 -5.61 13.41 8.74
CA CYS A 35 -5.71 14.34 7.62
C CYS A 35 -6.34 15.70 8.02
N VAL A 36 -7.15 15.75 9.07
CA VAL A 36 -7.71 17.01 9.57
C VAL A 36 -6.59 17.84 10.20
N ALA A 37 -5.82 17.22 11.09
CA ALA A 37 -4.66 17.88 11.70
C ALA A 37 -3.62 18.29 10.65
N LEU A 38 -3.32 17.42 9.66
CA LEU A 38 -2.37 17.72 8.59
C LEU A 38 -2.77 18.94 7.75
N ARG A 39 -4.07 19.11 7.44
CA ARG A 39 -4.55 20.29 6.70
C ARG A 39 -4.49 21.58 7.52
N ALA A 40 -4.69 21.48 8.84
CA ALA A 40 -4.62 22.63 9.74
C ALA A 40 -3.18 23.02 10.09
N ALA A 41 -2.21 22.11 9.89
CA ALA A 41 -0.81 22.35 10.20
C ALA A 41 -0.15 23.34 9.22
N GLU A 42 0.82 24.10 9.73
CA GLU A 42 1.71 24.87 8.88
C GLU A 42 2.53 23.96 7.97
N ILE A 43 2.66 24.33 6.70
CA ILE A 43 3.50 23.61 5.74
C ILE A 43 4.97 23.79 6.15
N ARG A 44 5.60 22.69 6.53
CA ARG A 44 7.03 22.63 6.85
C ARG A 44 7.72 21.74 5.84
N TYR A 45 8.80 22.26 5.27
CA TYR A 45 9.62 21.48 4.36
C TYR A 45 10.87 20.96 5.06
N SER A 46 11.24 19.71 4.76
CA SER A 46 12.44 19.09 5.32
C SER A 46 13.68 19.80 4.81
N LYS A 47 14.59 20.16 5.72
CA LYS A 47 15.92 20.70 5.38
C LYS A 47 17.00 19.62 5.42
N GLU A 48 16.60 18.37 5.62
CA GLU A 48 17.51 17.26 5.86
C GLU A 48 18.12 16.69 4.56
N PRO A 49 19.37 16.22 4.58
CA PRO A 49 20.05 15.70 3.39
C PRO A 49 19.43 14.45 2.76
N TRP A 50 18.55 13.72 3.45
CA TRP A 50 17.93 12.48 2.96
C TRP A 50 16.70 12.73 2.05
N TYR A 51 16.27 13.98 1.90
CA TYR A 51 15.17 14.36 1.01
C TYR A 51 15.57 14.38 -0.49
N ARG A 52 16.66 13.67 -0.86
CA ARG A 52 17.35 13.73 -2.16
C ARG A 52 16.86 12.72 -3.20
N ASP A 53 15.99 11.77 -2.83
CA ASP A 53 15.78 10.55 -3.62
C ASP A 53 14.52 10.54 -4.51
N GLY A 54 13.99 11.70 -4.91
CA GLY A 54 12.77 11.72 -5.73
C GLY A 54 12.59 12.99 -6.55
N VAL A 55 13.13 12.95 -7.77
CA VAL A 55 13.05 13.98 -8.84
C VAL A 55 14.10 15.08 -8.70
N SER A 56 14.80 15.37 -9.80
CA SER A 56 15.78 16.44 -9.88
C SER A 56 15.09 17.80 -9.87
N GLY A 57 14.83 18.36 -8.69
CA GLY A 57 14.83 19.82 -8.56
C GLY A 57 16.27 20.29 -8.76
N GLU A 58 16.53 21.23 -9.67
CA GLU A 58 17.88 21.74 -9.99
C GLU A 58 18.53 22.56 -8.85
N GLY A 59 18.14 22.34 -7.59
CA GLY A 59 18.64 23.07 -6.43
C GLY A 59 18.83 22.20 -5.18
N ALA A 60 19.59 22.73 -4.22
CA ALA A 60 19.86 22.09 -2.91
C ALA A 60 18.61 21.89 -2.03
N ASP A 61 17.45 22.42 -2.46
CA ASP A 61 16.20 22.43 -1.73
C ASP A 61 15.07 21.78 -2.56
N GLN A 62 14.89 20.47 -2.38
CA GLN A 62 13.86 19.67 -3.06
C GLN A 62 12.42 20.00 -2.59
N SER A 63 12.28 20.78 -1.51
CA SER A 63 11.01 21.34 -1.04
C SER A 63 10.29 22.14 -2.14
N LYS A 64 11.06 22.82 -2.97
CA LYS A 64 10.55 23.57 -4.13
C LYS A 64 9.91 22.63 -5.15
N GLY A 65 10.54 21.48 -5.41
CA GLY A 65 10.01 20.48 -6.35
C GLY A 65 8.66 19.92 -5.91
N ILE A 66 8.46 19.68 -4.60
CA ILE A 66 7.17 19.21 -4.09
C ILE A 66 6.11 20.30 -4.11
N ALA A 67 6.47 21.53 -3.76
CA ALA A 67 5.55 22.66 -3.86
C ALA A 67 5.14 22.93 -5.33
N GLU A 68 6.06 22.78 -6.27
CA GLU A 68 5.80 22.86 -7.71
C GLU A 68 4.91 21.72 -8.20
N LEU A 69 5.21 20.48 -7.82
CA LEU A 69 4.38 19.31 -8.14
C LEU A 69 2.96 19.46 -7.58
N ALA A 70 2.83 19.91 -6.33
CA ALA A 70 1.53 20.14 -5.71
C ALA A 70 0.72 21.20 -6.47
N ARG A 71 1.35 22.31 -6.87
CA ARG A 71 0.70 23.35 -7.70
C ARG A 71 0.26 22.79 -9.05
N TYR A 72 1.16 22.06 -9.72
CA TYR A 72 0.88 21.45 -11.02
C TYR A 72 -0.30 20.45 -10.97
N ILE A 73 -0.35 19.61 -9.92
CA ILE A 73 -1.48 18.70 -9.67
C ILE A 73 -2.79 19.50 -9.53
N VAL A 74 -2.79 20.58 -8.74
CA VAL A 74 -3.99 21.42 -8.56
C VAL A 74 -4.42 22.08 -9.87
N GLU A 75 -3.49 22.59 -10.67
CA GLU A 75 -3.77 23.17 -11.98
C GLU A 75 -4.41 22.14 -12.92
N CYS A 76 -3.83 20.94 -13.00
CA CYS A 76 -4.41 19.84 -13.77
C CYS A 76 -5.85 19.54 -13.34
N ARG A 77 -6.14 19.49 -12.04
CA ARG A 77 -7.49 19.25 -11.54
C ARG A 77 -8.46 20.39 -11.81
N ARG A 78 -8.01 21.65 -11.75
CA ARG A 78 -8.80 22.83 -12.15
C ARG A 78 -9.14 22.83 -13.64
N GLU A 79 -8.26 22.30 -14.47
CA GLU A 79 -8.47 22.10 -15.91
C GLU A 79 -9.27 20.82 -16.24
N GLY A 80 -9.73 20.07 -15.22
CA GLY A 80 -10.47 18.83 -15.42
C GLY A 80 -9.62 17.62 -15.84
N LYS A 81 -8.29 17.74 -15.89
CA LYS A 81 -7.38 16.66 -16.29
C LYS A 81 -7.26 15.59 -15.21
N PRO A 82 -7.20 14.29 -15.57
CA PRO A 82 -7.03 13.23 -14.59
C PRO A 82 -5.65 13.31 -13.90
N VAL A 83 -5.61 12.92 -12.64
CA VAL A 83 -4.37 12.73 -11.87
C VAL A 83 -4.37 11.30 -11.35
N ILE A 84 -3.34 10.54 -11.74
CA ILE A 84 -3.20 9.13 -11.42
C ILE A 84 -2.03 8.96 -10.47
N LEU A 85 -2.28 8.32 -9.32
CA LEU A 85 -1.24 7.98 -8.35
C LEU A 85 -0.87 6.51 -8.48
N PHE A 86 0.39 6.23 -8.79
CA PHE A 86 0.97 4.89 -8.72
C PHE A 86 1.81 4.75 -7.46
N SER A 87 1.60 3.70 -6.67
CA SER A 87 2.51 3.39 -5.56
C SER A 87 2.56 1.90 -5.24
N GLY A 88 3.65 1.46 -4.60
CA GLY A 88 3.67 0.17 -3.91
C GLY A 88 2.88 0.22 -2.60
N ALA A 89 3.00 -0.81 -1.77
CA ALA A 89 2.18 -0.94 -0.56
C ALA A 89 2.67 -0.18 0.68
N HIS A 90 3.80 0.54 0.58
CA HIS A 90 4.41 1.23 1.71
C HIS A 90 3.52 2.33 2.32
N PRO A 91 2.82 3.18 1.53
CA PRO A 91 1.90 4.15 2.12
C PRO A 91 0.81 3.49 2.96
N ILE A 92 0.24 2.38 2.49
CA ILE A 92 -0.82 1.66 3.21
C ILE A 92 -0.26 1.04 4.49
N LYS A 93 0.84 0.29 4.37
CA LYS A 93 1.42 -0.44 5.51
C LYS A 93 2.00 0.48 6.59
N ASN A 94 2.29 1.75 6.27
CA ASN A 94 2.86 2.74 7.18
C ASN A 94 1.81 3.76 7.68
N GLY A 95 0.52 3.44 7.58
CA GLY A 95 -0.57 4.29 8.14
C GLY A 95 -0.90 5.54 7.35
N GLN A 96 -0.45 5.65 6.09
CA GLN A 96 -0.70 6.79 5.20
C GLN A 96 -1.90 6.57 4.25
N ALA A 97 -2.59 5.42 4.36
CA ALA A 97 -3.82 5.15 3.61
C ALA A 97 -4.87 6.28 3.73
N PRO A 98 -5.08 6.93 4.89
CA PRO A 98 -6.01 8.06 5.00
C PRO A 98 -5.67 9.22 4.08
N ILE A 99 -4.39 9.51 3.85
CA ILE A 99 -3.95 10.60 2.96
C ILE A 99 -4.40 10.32 1.53
N ILE A 100 -4.18 9.10 1.05
CA ILE A 100 -4.61 8.69 -0.31
C ILE A 100 -6.14 8.76 -0.42
N ALA A 101 -6.85 8.24 0.57
CA ALA A 101 -8.30 8.28 0.59
C ALA A 101 -8.85 9.71 0.65
N ASP A 102 -8.20 10.62 1.38
CA ASP A 102 -8.53 12.04 1.45
C ASP A 102 -8.35 12.73 0.10
N LEU A 103 -7.21 12.52 -0.56
CA LEU A 103 -6.95 13.04 -1.91
C LEU A 103 -7.96 12.53 -2.94
N ILE A 104 -8.42 11.28 -2.83
CA ILE A 104 -9.47 10.73 -3.69
C ILE A 104 -10.83 11.40 -3.40
N ARG A 105 -11.22 11.50 -2.11
CA ARG A 105 -12.50 12.11 -1.72
C ARG A 105 -12.62 13.57 -2.15
N HIS A 106 -11.51 14.31 -2.12
CA HIS A 106 -11.44 15.69 -2.59
C HIS A 106 -11.24 15.81 -4.11
N GLY A 107 -11.26 14.69 -4.85
CA GLY A 107 -11.13 14.68 -6.30
C GLY A 107 -9.76 15.15 -6.81
N ILE A 108 -8.73 15.15 -5.95
CA ILE A 108 -7.36 15.52 -6.31
C ILE A 108 -6.66 14.36 -7.02
N VAL A 109 -6.82 13.13 -6.50
CA VAL A 109 -6.41 11.89 -7.17
C VAL A 109 -7.65 11.25 -7.79
N THR A 110 -7.62 11.03 -9.09
CA THR A 110 -8.74 10.45 -9.86
C THR A 110 -8.64 8.95 -10.05
N LEU A 111 -7.43 8.39 -9.99
CA LEU A 111 -7.19 6.96 -10.02
C LEU A 111 -6.01 6.63 -9.12
N TYR A 112 -6.17 5.61 -8.28
CA TYR A 112 -5.08 5.05 -7.50
C TYR A 112 -4.76 3.65 -8.00
N ALA A 113 -3.51 3.45 -8.42
CA ALA A 113 -3.01 2.18 -8.92
C ALA A 113 -1.90 1.67 -8.00
N THR A 114 -1.98 0.39 -7.66
CA THR A 114 -1.04 -0.21 -6.71
C THR A 114 -0.83 -1.70 -6.96
N ASN A 115 0.08 -2.32 -6.22
CA ASN A 115 0.37 -3.75 -6.30
C ASN A 115 -0.49 -4.56 -5.31
N GLY A 116 -0.50 -5.88 -5.47
CA GLY A 116 -1.32 -6.77 -4.63
C GLY A 116 -1.01 -6.73 -3.14
N ALA A 117 0.19 -6.31 -2.74
CA ALA A 117 0.53 -6.14 -1.33
C ALA A 117 -0.29 -5.02 -0.66
N SER A 118 -0.71 -3.99 -1.40
CA SER A 118 -1.62 -2.97 -0.87
C SER A 118 -3.00 -3.53 -0.59
N THR A 119 -3.50 -4.45 -1.42
CA THR A 119 -4.76 -5.16 -1.18
C THR A 119 -4.68 -5.97 0.11
N ILE A 120 -3.57 -6.68 0.32
CA ILE A 120 -3.31 -7.43 1.56
C ILE A 120 -3.36 -6.50 2.78
N HIS A 121 -2.56 -5.42 2.79
CA HIS A 121 -2.51 -4.52 3.93
C HIS A 121 -3.85 -3.83 4.19
N SER A 122 -4.51 -3.33 3.14
CA SER A 122 -5.81 -2.68 3.26
C SER A 122 -6.87 -3.62 3.80
N PHE A 123 -6.89 -4.87 3.33
CA PHE A 123 -7.81 -5.91 3.80
C PHE A 123 -7.59 -6.24 5.28
N GLU A 124 -6.35 -6.50 5.69
CA GLU A 124 -6.04 -6.84 7.08
C GLU A 124 -6.36 -5.69 8.04
N LEU A 125 -6.04 -4.45 7.65
CA LEU A 125 -6.38 -3.24 8.41
C LEU A 125 -7.88 -3.05 8.54
N ALA A 126 -8.65 -3.29 7.47
CA ALA A 126 -10.11 -3.21 7.52
C ALA A 126 -10.74 -4.33 8.37
N LEU A 127 -10.18 -5.54 8.33
CA LEU A 127 -10.70 -6.70 9.05
C LEU A 127 -10.36 -6.68 10.55
N THR A 128 -9.13 -6.28 10.89
CA THR A 128 -8.58 -6.47 12.24
C THR A 128 -8.07 -5.18 12.90
N GLY A 129 -7.99 -4.08 12.16
CA GLY A 129 -7.37 -2.85 12.62
C GLY A 129 -5.83 -2.87 12.63
N ALA A 130 -5.19 -3.96 12.18
CA ALA A 130 -3.74 -4.09 12.19
C ALA A 130 -3.20 -4.90 10.99
N SER A 131 -1.95 -4.65 10.59
CA SER A 131 -1.25 -5.35 9.49
C SER A 131 0.28 -5.23 9.62
N SER A 132 1.00 -5.63 8.57
CA SER A 132 2.46 -5.58 8.46
C SER A 132 3.14 -6.62 9.34
N GLU A 133 3.19 -7.87 8.85
CA GLU A 133 3.91 -8.96 9.51
C GLU A 133 5.43 -8.75 9.52
N SER A 134 6.11 -9.42 10.45
CA SER A 134 7.56 -9.36 10.53
C SER A 134 8.23 -10.38 9.60
N VAL A 135 8.74 -9.92 8.45
CA VAL A 135 9.56 -10.74 7.56
C VAL A 135 10.70 -11.44 8.33
N ARG A 136 11.42 -10.68 9.16
CA ARG A 136 12.56 -11.19 9.94
C ARG A 136 12.19 -12.36 10.85
N ASP A 137 11.03 -12.27 11.50
CA ASP A 137 10.65 -13.22 12.55
C ASP A 137 9.83 -14.41 11.99
N ALA A 138 9.11 -14.20 10.89
CA ALA A 138 8.22 -15.19 10.27
C ALA A 138 8.87 -15.98 9.12
N LEU A 139 9.73 -15.35 8.31
CA LEU A 139 10.31 -15.99 7.12
C LEU A 139 11.19 -17.21 7.48
N PRO A 140 12.06 -17.17 8.50
CA PRO A 140 12.87 -18.34 8.89
C PRO A 140 12.06 -19.54 9.38
N LYS A 141 10.81 -19.31 9.79
CA LYS A 141 9.89 -20.34 10.30
C LYS A 141 8.95 -20.90 9.22
N GLY A 142 8.98 -20.33 8.00
CA GLY A 142 8.00 -20.64 6.97
C GLY A 142 6.59 -20.11 7.27
N GLU A 143 6.47 -19.14 8.17
CA GLU A 143 5.20 -18.57 8.61
C GLU A 143 4.83 -17.27 7.86
N PHE A 144 5.77 -16.72 7.08
CA PHE A 144 5.53 -15.47 6.34
C PHE A 144 4.46 -15.66 5.26
N GLY A 145 3.42 -14.83 5.30
CA GLY A 145 2.30 -14.90 4.35
C GLY A 145 1.33 -16.07 4.59
N MET A 146 1.37 -16.72 5.76
CA MET A 146 0.53 -17.90 6.07
C MET A 146 -0.72 -17.58 6.90
N ALA A 147 -1.11 -16.30 7.01
CA ALA A 147 -2.37 -15.90 7.64
C ALA A 147 -3.58 -16.40 6.83
N PHE A 148 -4.43 -17.22 7.45
CA PHE A 148 -5.53 -17.90 6.77
C PHE A 148 -6.54 -16.91 6.18
N GLU A 149 -7.04 -15.97 6.98
CA GLU A 149 -8.08 -15.02 6.58
C GLU A 149 -7.60 -14.14 5.42
N THR A 150 -6.36 -13.66 5.48
CA THR A 150 -5.72 -12.88 4.40
C THR A 150 -5.73 -13.67 3.10
N GLY A 151 -5.25 -14.91 3.10
CA GLY A 151 -5.21 -15.73 1.89
C GLY A 151 -6.60 -16.15 1.41
N ALA A 152 -7.41 -16.74 2.30
CA ALA A 152 -8.69 -17.35 1.95
C ALA A 152 -9.73 -16.31 1.52
N TYR A 153 -9.88 -15.21 2.27
CA TYR A 153 -10.98 -14.27 2.03
C TYR A 153 -10.68 -13.36 0.85
N ILE A 154 -9.41 -12.95 0.66
CA ILE A 154 -9.01 -12.24 -0.55
C ILE A 154 -9.29 -13.13 -1.77
N ASN A 155 -8.76 -14.37 -1.81
CA ASN A 155 -8.98 -15.26 -2.96
C ASN A 155 -10.47 -15.52 -3.24
N PHE A 156 -11.29 -15.66 -2.20
CA PHE A 156 -12.73 -15.79 -2.37
C PHE A 156 -13.34 -14.52 -2.99
N ALA A 157 -12.97 -13.34 -2.49
CA ALA A 157 -13.40 -12.06 -3.05
C ALA A 157 -12.97 -11.89 -4.51
N LEU A 158 -11.75 -12.34 -4.89
CA LEU A 158 -11.29 -12.31 -6.28
C LEU A 158 -12.17 -13.19 -7.16
N LYS A 159 -12.47 -14.43 -6.75
CA LYS A 159 -13.36 -15.33 -7.51
C LYS A 159 -14.73 -14.71 -7.76
N VAL A 160 -15.34 -14.14 -6.72
CA VAL A 160 -16.62 -13.43 -6.84
C VAL A 160 -16.48 -12.19 -7.73
N GLY A 161 -15.36 -11.48 -7.67
CA GLY A 161 -15.04 -10.35 -8.53
C GLY A 161 -14.97 -10.74 -10.00
N VAL A 162 -14.32 -11.86 -10.33
CA VAL A 162 -14.25 -12.45 -11.69
C VAL A 162 -15.67 -12.71 -12.20
N GLU A 163 -16.45 -13.47 -11.42
CA GLU A 163 -17.82 -13.88 -11.79
C GLU A 163 -18.74 -12.67 -12.04
N ARG A 164 -18.47 -11.55 -11.38
CA ARG A 164 -19.23 -10.31 -11.49
C ARG A 164 -18.63 -9.28 -12.46
N GLY A 165 -17.52 -9.58 -13.12
CA GLY A 165 -16.84 -8.65 -14.03
C GLY A 165 -16.26 -7.40 -13.34
N MET A 166 -15.90 -7.51 -12.06
CA MET A 166 -15.34 -6.40 -11.25
C MET A 166 -13.81 -6.32 -11.34
N GLY A 167 -13.14 -7.39 -11.79
CA GLY A 167 -11.69 -7.47 -11.92
C GLY A 167 -10.93 -7.86 -10.65
N TYR A 168 -9.62 -7.62 -10.67
CA TYR A 168 -8.57 -8.19 -9.79
C TYR A 168 -8.74 -9.70 -9.58
N GLY A 169 -8.63 -10.42 -10.70
CA GLY A 169 -8.97 -11.83 -10.87
C GLY A 169 -9.82 -11.95 -12.10
#